data_AF-A0A553FWF8-F1
#
_entry.id   AF-A0A553FWF8-F1
#
_cell.length_a   1.000
_cell.length_b   1.000
_cell.length_c   1.000
_cell.angle_alpha   90.00
_cell.angle_beta   90.00
_cell.angle_gamma   90.00
#
_symmetry.space_group_name_H-M   'P 1'
#
loop_
_entity.id
_entity.type
_entity.pdbx_description
1 polymer ?
#
loop_
_entity_poly.entity_id
_entity_poly.type
_entity_poly.pdbx_seq_one_letter_code
_entity_poly.pdbx_strand_id
1 'polypeptide(L)'
;MNNYIEQLLELIEEALSKAPAKTNTGKESESEFNDMFAHEFLQGKPEKISEIIGLEKFNLPKPDQLSHEQTILILNALEVLLEAYNWEFMFPENVTPEIKYNFIIDHWDTKHIHCEQAVVQIETCKFDEDRCPFPGHCNVCHSFKCNNDTSHPFDKGQVDFSELIPDFMDEDDESIRHDVEKFKALIKKPRCENIIVGIHNYCDGRCAKCSFTSRCSTYSLNAELENLKESHKEKNENQLKVIFKATSELIEEELSKQGMDITEAMAAMESEQPEPKEKHTIEKQAESYAEKVKRWLESNQMELESRIIAAPDLGIHNDIETITWFQLFIPAKINRAILGLTNDDVNDMDHYDSHGSAKIALIAIDECIHAWDNILRVIPQKEDSVLNLLRHLSQLRSELEAFIPEARNFIRPGFDE
;
A
#
# COMPACT_ATOMS: atom_id res chain seq x y z
N MET A 1 -6.73 18.18 -48.00
CA MET A 1 -6.76 17.52 -46.68
C MET A 1 -6.78 16.01 -46.83
N ASN A 2 -7.69 15.40 -47.58
CA ASN A 2 -7.73 13.93 -47.76
C ASN A 2 -6.38 13.30 -48.16
N ASN A 3 -5.71 13.79 -49.20
CA ASN A 3 -4.40 13.26 -49.61
C ASN A 3 -3.31 13.42 -48.52
N TYR A 4 -3.44 14.43 -47.65
CA TYR A 4 -2.52 14.61 -46.52
C TYR A 4 -2.80 13.58 -45.42
N ILE A 5 -4.08 13.29 -45.16
CA ILE A 5 -4.50 12.27 -44.20
C ILE A 5 -4.04 10.88 -44.68
N GLU A 6 -4.17 10.57 -45.97
CA GLU A 6 -3.65 9.33 -46.54
C GLU A 6 -2.14 9.19 -46.30
N GLN A 7 -1.35 10.24 -46.57
CA GLN A 7 0.09 10.25 -46.28
C GLN A 7 0.41 10.13 -44.78
N LEU A 8 -0.39 10.75 -43.91
CA LEU A 8 -0.22 10.62 -42.47
C LEU A 8 -0.50 9.19 -42.00
N LEU A 9 -1.53 8.54 -42.54
CA LEU A 9 -1.83 7.15 -42.23
C LEU A 9 -0.70 6.21 -42.68
N GLU A 10 -0.09 6.47 -43.85
CA GLU A 10 1.12 5.73 -44.28
C GLU A 10 2.29 5.92 -43.31
N LEU A 11 2.51 7.14 -42.80
CA LEU A 11 3.54 7.39 -41.77
C LEU A 11 3.23 6.69 -40.44
N ILE A 12 1.96 6.64 -40.03
CA ILE A 12 1.52 5.92 -38.84
C ILE A 12 1.74 4.41 -39.02
N GLU A 13 1.42 3.85 -40.18
CA GLU A 13 1.68 2.45 -40.51
C GLU A 13 3.19 2.13 -40.49
N GLU A 14 4.02 3.03 -41.02
CA GLU A 14 5.48 2.89 -40.94
C GLU A 14 5.96 2.90 -39.47
N ALA A 15 5.45 3.81 -38.65
CA ALA A 15 5.78 3.88 -37.22
C ALA A 15 5.31 2.66 -36.44
N LEU A 16 4.12 2.11 -36.76
CA LEU A 16 3.61 0.86 -36.22
C LEU A 16 4.52 -0.33 -36.55
N SER A 17 5.08 -0.38 -37.76
CA SER A 17 5.99 -1.46 -38.16
C SER A 17 7.30 -1.49 -37.35
N LYS A 18 7.65 -0.38 -36.70
CA LYS A 18 8.84 -0.21 -35.85
C LYS A 18 8.53 -0.39 -34.36
N ALA A 19 7.26 -0.56 -33.99
CA ALA A 19 6.85 -0.69 -32.60
C ALA A 19 7.50 -1.91 -31.92
N PRO A 20 7.83 -1.83 -30.62
CA PRO A 20 8.41 -2.95 -29.88
C PRO A 20 7.46 -4.15 -29.86
N ALA A 21 8.03 -5.36 -29.85
CA ALA A 21 7.23 -6.58 -29.80
C ALA A 21 6.56 -6.72 -28.42
N LYS A 22 5.22 -6.78 -28.38
CA LYS A 22 4.48 -7.08 -27.14
C LYS A 22 4.90 -8.46 -26.62
N THR A 23 5.66 -8.51 -25.53
CA THR A 23 5.95 -9.76 -24.84
C THR A 23 4.69 -10.25 -24.15
N ASN A 24 4.04 -11.28 -24.70
CA ASN A 24 3.04 -12.06 -23.97
C ASN A 24 3.72 -12.85 -22.85
N THR A 25 4.03 -12.22 -21.72
CA THR A 25 4.48 -12.90 -20.50
C THR A 25 3.30 -13.44 -19.73
N GLY A 26 2.50 -14.29 -20.38
CA GLY A 26 1.65 -15.22 -19.66
C GLY A 26 2.54 -16.28 -19.01
N LYS A 27 3.19 -15.98 -17.88
CA LYS A 27 3.81 -16.95 -16.93
C LYS A 27 4.62 -16.38 -15.76
N GLU A 28 4.68 -15.07 -15.52
CA GLU A 28 5.34 -14.53 -14.32
C GLU A 28 4.29 -14.14 -13.27
N SER A 29 4.64 -14.31 -11.99
CA SER A 29 3.76 -13.95 -10.89
C SER A 29 3.47 -12.43 -10.95
N GLU A 30 2.22 -12.01 -10.74
CA GLU A 30 1.84 -10.58 -10.80
C GLU A 30 2.73 -9.68 -9.92
N SER A 31 3.34 -10.22 -8.86
CA SER A 31 4.24 -9.46 -7.98
C SER A 31 5.63 -9.21 -8.58
N GLU A 32 6.28 -10.23 -9.17
CA GLU A 32 7.61 -10.06 -9.79
C GLU A 32 7.52 -9.21 -11.05
N PHE A 33 6.40 -9.33 -11.77
CA PHE A 33 6.07 -8.50 -12.91
C PHE A 33 6.01 -7.02 -12.45
N ASN A 34 5.16 -6.68 -11.46
CA ASN A 34 4.99 -5.30 -10.97
C ASN A 34 6.27 -4.62 -10.44
N ASP A 35 7.15 -5.34 -9.75
CA ASP A 35 8.39 -4.76 -9.20
C ASP A 35 9.40 -4.37 -10.29
N MET A 36 9.49 -5.15 -11.38
CA MET A 36 10.35 -4.85 -12.53
C MET A 36 9.86 -3.63 -13.31
N PHE A 37 8.54 -3.45 -13.45
CA PHE A 37 7.94 -2.27 -14.08
C PHE A 37 8.14 -1.01 -13.29
N ALA A 38 7.93 -1.09 -11.96
CA ALA A 38 8.18 0.05 -11.08
C ALA A 38 9.62 0.53 -11.26
N HIS A 39 10.58 -0.38 -11.41
CA HIS A 39 11.97 -0.03 -11.64
C HIS A 39 12.22 0.63 -13.02
N GLU A 40 11.69 0.07 -14.11
CA GLU A 40 11.83 0.66 -15.47
C GLU A 40 11.20 2.06 -15.53
N PHE A 41 10.01 2.23 -14.94
CA PHE A 41 9.31 3.51 -14.90
C PHE A 41 10.01 4.54 -13.99
N LEU A 42 10.51 4.15 -12.82
CA LEU A 42 11.16 5.08 -11.89
C LEU A 42 12.55 5.52 -12.36
N GLN A 43 13.27 4.67 -13.09
CA GLN A 43 14.63 4.96 -13.56
C GLN A 43 14.70 5.40 -15.02
N GLY A 44 13.61 5.26 -15.78
CA GLY A 44 13.54 5.59 -17.18
C GLY A 44 13.81 7.07 -17.46
N LYS A 45 14.48 7.35 -18.57
CA LYS A 45 14.77 8.72 -19.00
C LYS A 45 13.53 9.31 -19.70
N PRO A 46 13.04 10.48 -19.28
CA PRO A 46 11.94 11.14 -19.98
C PRO A 46 12.36 11.62 -21.38
N GLU A 47 11.67 11.14 -22.42
CA GLU A 47 11.89 11.46 -23.83
C GLU A 47 10.56 11.85 -24.50
N LYS A 48 10.60 12.52 -25.66
CA LYS A 48 9.36 12.96 -26.31
C LYS A 48 8.68 11.80 -27.04
N ILE A 49 7.35 11.82 -27.08
CA ILE A 49 6.56 10.86 -27.88
C ILE A 49 6.98 10.91 -29.35
N SER A 50 7.15 12.13 -29.90
CA SER A 50 7.63 12.34 -31.27
C SER A 50 9.00 11.69 -31.56
N GLU A 51 9.93 11.76 -30.61
CA GLU A 51 11.28 11.20 -30.74
C GLU A 51 11.28 9.67 -30.68
N ILE A 52 10.46 9.08 -29.80
CA ILE A 52 10.36 7.63 -29.62
C ILE A 52 9.64 6.96 -30.80
N ILE A 53 8.49 7.52 -31.20
CA ILE A 53 7.68 6.98 -32.31
C ILE A 53 8.35 7.29 -33.66
N GLY A 54 9.16 8.35 -33.74
CA GLY A 54 9.72 8.85 -34.99
C GLY A 54 8.68 9.55 -35.88
N LEU A 55 7.61 10.08 -35.27
CA LEU A 55 6.56 10.85 -35.95
C LEU A 55 6.55 12.27 -35.39
N GLU A 56 6.99 13.24 -36.17
CA GLU A 56 7.16 14.62 -35.72
C GLU A 56 5.81 15.33 -35.57
N LYS A 57 5.69 16.23 -34.60
CA LYS A 57 4.44 16.96 -34.33
C LYS A 57 3.91 17.73 -35.55
N PHE A 58 4.80 18.22 -36.43
CA PHE A 58 4.39 18.93 -37.64
C PHE A 58 3.71 18.04 -38.69
N ASN A 59 3.86 16.72 -38.60
CA ASN A 59 3.13 15.78 -39.44
C ASN A 59 1.64 15.69 -39.04
N LEU A 60 1.29 16.10 -37.82
CA LEU A 60 -0.07 16.04 -37.31
C LEU A 60 -0.84 17.32 -37.66
N PRO A 61 -2.01 17.22 -38.33
CA PRO A 61 -2.84 18.37 -38.66
C PRO A 61 -3.24 19.16 -37.42
N LYS A 62 -3.43 20.47 -37.59
CA LYS A 62 -4.03 21.25 -36.50
C LYS A 62 -5.53 20.91 -36.37
N PRO A 63 -6.10 20.89 -35.15
CA PRO A 63 -7.49 20.51 -34.93
C PRO A 63 -8.51 21.33 -35.75
N ASP A 64 -8.22 22.60 -36.02
CA ASP A 64 -9.05 23.51 -36.82
C ASP A 64 -9.08 23.18 -38.32
N GLN A 65 -8.23 22.24 -38.77
CA GLN A 65 -8.10 21.85 -40.18
C GLN A 65 -8.86 20.56 -40.53
N LEU A 66 -9.41 19.86 -39.53
CA LEU A 66 -10.03 18.55 -39.67
C LEU A 66 -11.55 18.62 -39.55
N SER A 67 -12.26 17.81 -40.34
CA SER A 67 -13.67 17.52 -40.10
C SER A 67 -13.83 16.51 -38.95
N HIS A 68 -15.02 16.43 -38.35
CA HIS A 68 -15.33 15.43 -37.31
C HIS A 68 -14.96 13.99 -37.72
N GLU A 69 -15.33 13.58 -38.94
CA GLU A 69 -15.02 12.24 -39.48
C GLU A 69 -13.52 12.02 -39.64
N GLN A 70 -12.78 13.04 -40.10
CA GLN A 70 -11.32 12.98 -40.24
C GLN A 70 -10.63 12.91 -38.88
N THR A 71 -11.12 13.66 -37.90
CA THR A 71 -10.61 13.61 -36.52
C THR A 71 -10.78 12.21 -35.93
N ILE A 72 -11.95 11.59 -36.07
CA ILE A 72 -12.17 10.21 -35.59
C ILE A 72 -11.20 9.23 -36.26
N LEU A 73 -11.03 9.34 -37.58
CA LEU A 73 -10.15 8.45 -38.33
C LEU A 73 -8.70 8.53 -37.84
N ILE A 74 -8.17 9.75 -37.69
CA ILE A 74 -6.79 9.97 -37.25
C ILE A 74 -6.64 9.59 -35.77
N LEU A 75 -7.61 9.96 -34.93
CA LEU A 75 -7.58 9.63 -33.49
C LEU A 75 -7.49 8.12 -33.27
N ASN A 76 -8.33 7.33 -33.94
CA ASN A 76 -8.29 5.88 -33.83
C ASN A 76 -6.93 5.32 -34.28
N ALA A 77 -6.34 5.85 -35.35
CA ALA A 77 -5.02 5.43 -35.81
C ALA A 77 -3.91 5.79 -34.81
N LEU A 78 -4.00 6.96 -34.17
CA LEU A 78 -3.07 7.38 -33.13
C LEU A 78 -3.22 6.57 -31.84
N GLU A 79 -4.45 6.22 -31.43
CA GLU A 79 -4.69 5.37 -30.25
C GLU A 79 -4.05 3.99 -30.45
N VAL A 80 -4.24 3.37 -31.62
CA VAL A 80 -3.58 2.09 -31.97
C VAL A 80 -2.06 2.23 -31.97
N LEU A 81 -1.54 3.33 -32.50
CA LEU A 81 -0.10 3.61 -32.49
C LEU A 81 0.43 3.76 -31.06
N LEU A 82 -0.22 4.57 -30.22
CA LEU A 82 0.19 4.76 -28.83
C LEU A 82 0.13 3.45 -28.05
N GLU A 83 -0.91 2.64 -28.23
CA GLU A 83 -1.04 1.33 -27.59
C GLU A 83 0.04 0.33 -28.04
N ALA A 84 0.51 0.44 -29.28
CA ALA A 84 1.64 -0.37 -29.77
C ALA A 84 2.98 0.01 -29.12
N TYR A 85 3.09 1.26 -28.65
CA TYR A 85 4.22 1.77 -27.85
C TYR A 85 3.91 1.81 -26.34
N ASN A 86 2.90 1.04 -25.90
CA ASN A 86 2.49 0.93 -24.50
C ASN A 86 2.16 2.28 -23.82
N TRP A 87 1.54 3.22 -24.53
CA TRP A 87 0.99 4.44 -23.93
C TRP A 87 -0.53 4.48 -24.01
N GLU A 88 -1.15 4.93 -22.93
CA GLU A 88 -2.59 5.12 -22.85
C GLU A 88 -2.91 6.48 -22.20
N PHE A 89 -3.70 7.31 -22.88
CA PHE A 89 -4.18 8.57 -22.30
C PHE A 89 -5.49 8.34 -21.55
N MET A 90 -5.52 8.72 -20.27
CA MET A 90 -6.68 8.51 -19.41
C MET A 90 -7.70 9.64 -19.57
N PHE A 91 -8.68 9.49 -20.46
CA PHE A 91 -9.75 10.48 -20.68
C PHE A 91 -11.02 10.14 -19.88
N PRO A 92 -11.79 11.16 -19.40
CA PRO A 92 -13.14 10.96 -18.92
C PRO A 92 -14.08 10.36 -20.00
N GLU A 93 -15.12 9.64 -19.58
CA GLU A 93 -16.05 8.94 -20.49
C GLU A 93 -16.73 9.84 -21.52
N ASN A 94 -17.00 11.11 -21.16
CA ASN A 94 -17.84 12.04 -21.95
C ASN A 94 -17.05 13.08 -22.77
N VAL A 95 -15.77 12.82 -23.06
CA VAL A 95 -14.92 13.73 -23.85
C VAL A 95 -15.07 13.46 -25.36
N THR A 96 -15.24 14.53 -26.15
CA THR A 96 -15.42 14.41 -27.60
C THR A 96 -14.10 14.05 -28.32
N PRO A 97 -14.15 13.43 -29.52
CA PRO A 97 -12.95 13.10 -30.28
C PRO A 97 -12.02 14.29 -30.57
N GLU A 98 -12.57 15.49 -30.79
CA GLU A 98 -11.79 16.71 -31.03
C GLU A 98 -10.97 17.12 -29.82
N ILE A 99 -11.55 16.99 -28.62
CA ILE A 99 -10.87 17.33 -27.38
C ILE A 99 -9.77 16.31 -27.10
N LYS A 100 -10.05 15.01 -27.29
CA LYS A 100 -9.04 13.94 -27.17
C LYS A 100 -7.87 14.17 -28.13
N TYR A 101 -8.18 14.42 -29.40
CA TYR A 101 -7.19 14.68 -30.43
C TYR A 101 -6.33 15.90 -30.08
N ASN A 102 -6.95 17.05 -29.74
CA ASN A 102 -6.21 18.24 -29.35
C ASN A 102 -5.29 17.97 -28.15
N PHE A 103 -5.77 17.24 -27.14
CA PHE A 103 -4.98 16.89 -25.97
C PHE A 103 -3.76 16.05 -26.33
N ILE A 104 -3.91 15.02 -27.16
CA ILE A 104 -2.81 14.18 -27.63
C ILE A 104 -1.77 15.02 -28.39
N ILE A 105 -2.21 15.90 -29.30
CA ILE A 105 -1.31 16.79 -30.06
C ILE A 105 -0.55 17.74 -29.14
N ASP A 106 -1.21 18.31 -28.12
CA ASP A 106 -0.58 19.21 -27.16
C ASP A 106 0.51 18.53 -26.34
N HIS A 107 0.36 17.23 -26.06
CA HIS A 107 1.31 16.40 -25.32
C HIS A 107 2.31 15.63 -26.20
N TRP A 108 2.25 15.79 -27.53
CA TRP A 108 3.09 15.02 -28.44
C TRP A 108 4.61 15.30 -28.27
N ASP A 109 4.96 16.50 -27.83
CA ASP A 109 6.35 16.91 -27.56
C ASP A 109 6.65 17.04 -26.07
N THR A 110 5.73 16.63 -25.18
CA THR A 110 6.03 16.54 -23.75
C THR A 110 6.86 15.30 -23.48
N LYS A 111 7.69 15.36 -22.43
CA LYS A 111 8.59 14.26 -22.09
C LYS A 111 7.87 13.25 -21.21
N HIS A 112 7.87 11.98 -21.63
CA HIS A 112 7.29 10.85 -20.94
C HIS A 112 8.32 9.74 -20.80
N ILE A 113 8.13 8.89 -19.79
CA ILE A 113 8.90 7.66 -19.65
C ILE A 113 8.20 6.59 -20.48
N HIS A 114 8.96 5.86 -21.30
CA HIS A 114 8.49 4.74 -22.08
C HIS A 114 8.95 3.45 -21.42
N CYS A 115 8.03 2.49 -21.29
CA CYS A 115 8.33 1.15 -20.79
C CYS A 115 8.05 0.13 -21.90
N GLU A 116 9.02 -0.73 -22.22
CA GLU A 116 8.86 -1.70 -23.31
C GLU A 116 7.87 -2.81 -22.97
N GLN A 117 7.67 -3.07 -21.69
CA GLN A 117 6.97 -4.25 -21.21
C GLN A 117 5.65 -3.93 -20.45
N ALA A 118 5.32 -2.65 -20.20
CA ALA A 118 4.08 -2.24 -19.54
C ALA A 118 3.46 -0.98 -20.11
N VAL A 119 2.14 -0.90 -20.01
CA VAL A 119 1.34 0.27 -20.39
C VAL A 119 1.55 1.39 -19.39
N VAL A 120 2.12 2.50 -19.87
CA VAL A 120 2.24 3.74 -19.13
C VAL A 120 1.00 4.59 -19.36
N GLN A 121 0.24 4.80 -18.30
CA GLN A 121 -0.93 5.67 -18.32
C GLN A 121 -0.51 7.13 -18.16
N ILE A 122 -0.90 7.96 -19.13
CA ILE A 122 -0.64 9.40 -19.12
C ILE A 122 -1.86 10.09 -18.49
N GLU A 123 -1.65 10.61 -17.29
CA GLU A 123 -2.66 11.40 -16.58
C GLU A 123 -3.00 12.67 -17.35
N THR A 124 -4.28 12.83 -17.67
CA THR A 124 -4.77 13.98 -18.41
C THR A 124 -5.23 15.13 -17.51
N CYS A 125 -5.32 14.90 -16.19
CA CYS A 125 -5.89 15.82 -15.20
C CYS A 125 -5.03 15.86 -13.94
N LYS A 126 -4.87 17.04 -13.34
CA LYS A 126 -4.16 17.25 -12.07
C LYS A 126 -5.09 17.55 -10.88
N PHE A 127 -6.38 17.26 -11.04
CA PHE A 127 -7.42 17.54 -10.04
C PHE A 127 -7.48 19.01 -9.57
N ASP A 128 -7.15 19.93 -10.47
CA ASP A 128 -7.25 21.39 -10.26
C ASP A 128 -8.49 21.91 -11.01
N GLU A 129 -9.56 22.24 -10.28
CA GLU A 129 -10.84 22.67 -10.86
C GLU A 129 -10.71 23.97 -11.66
N ASP A 130 -9.91 24.92 -11.18
CA ASP A 130 -9.71 26.21 -11.84
C ASP A 130 -8.91 26.05 -13.15
N ARG A 131 -8.17 24.95 -13.28
CA ARG A 131 -7.37 24.61 -14.47
C ARG A 131 -7.77 23.26 -15.06
N CYS A 132 -9.08 22.96 -15.05
CA CYS A 132 -9.60 21.73 -15.64
C CYS A 132 -9.32 21.70 -17.16
N PRO A 133 -8.67 20.64 -17.69
CA PRO A 133 -8.44 20.50 -19.12
C PRO A 133 -9.70 20.12 -19.92
N PHE A 134 -10.79 19.76 -19.23
CA PHE A 134 -12.03 19.28 -19.83
C PHE A 134 -13.28 20.04 -19.32
N PRO A 135 -13.31 21.38 -19.43
CA PRO A 135 -14.43 22.17 -18.92
C PRO A 135 -15.74 21.79 -19.62
N GLY A 136 -16.78 21.48 -18.85
CA GLY A 136 -18.09 21.06 -19.38
C GLY A 136 -18.20 19.60 -19.84
N HIS A 137 -17.09 18.86 -19.87
CA HIS A 137 -17.03 17.44 -20.26
C HIS A 137 -16.60 16.50 -19.14
N CYS A 138 -16.17 17.06 -18.00
CA CYS A 138 -15.73 16.34 -16.82
C CYS A 138 -16.40 16.92 -15.57
N ASN A 139 -16.95 16.06 -14.71
CA ASN A 139 -17.56 16.42 -13.43
C ASN A 139 -16.79 15.85 -12.22
N VAL A 140 -15.60 15.27 -12.43
CA VAL A 140 -14.85 14.55 -11.38
C VAL A 140 -14.54 15.46 -10.18
N CYS A 141 -14.03 16.67 -10.40
CA CYS A 141 -13.77 17.60 -9.27
C CYS A 141 -15.07 18.04 -8.57
N HIS A 142 -16.17 18.15 -9.32
CA HIS A 142 -17.47 18.49 -8.76
C HIS A 142 -18.11 17.32 -7.99
N SER A 143 -17.96 16.07 -8.43
CA SER A 143 -18.39 14.90 -7.67
C SER A 143 -17.61 14.74 -6.37
N PHE A 144 -16.30 15.02 -6.38
CA PHE A 144 -15.51 15.14 -5.15
C PHE A 144 -16.00 16.28 -4.24
N LYS A 145 -16.45 17.41 -4.80
CA LYS A 145 -16.96 18.56 -4.02
C LYS A 145 -18.40 18.42 -3.52
N CYS A 146 -19.29 17.76 -4.25
CA CYS A 146 -20.65 17.43 -3.79
C CYS A 146 -20.63 16.35 -2.69
N ASN A 147 -19.56 15.56 -2.62
CA ASN A 147 -19.25 14.72 -1.46
C ASN A 147 -18.58 15.49 -0.31
N ASN A 148 -18.33 16.81 -0.47
CA ASN A 148 -17.76 17.72 0.54
C ASN A 148 -18.79 18.73 1.08
N ASP A 149 -20.08 18.37 1.11
CA ASP A 149 -21.06 19.06 1.93
C ASP A 149 -20.84 18.69 3.42
N THR A 150 -19.77 19.22 4.03
CA THR A 150 -19.45 19.21 5.48
C THR A 150 -19.56 17.90 6.28
N SER A 151 -19.65 16.74 5.64
CA SER A 151 -19.50 15.41 6.25
C SER A 151 -18.37 14.65 5.57
N HIS A 152 -17.12 15.05 5.83
CA HIS A 152 -15.98 14.22 5.44
C HIS A 152 -16.05 12.93 6.29
N PRO A 153 -16.02 11.71 5.71
CA PRO A 153 -16.24 10.46 6.46
C PRO A 153 -15.18 10.16 7.53
N PHE A 154 -14.12 10.95 7.61
CA PHE A 154 -13.03 10.77 8.56
C PHE A 154 -13.02 11.83 9.67
N ASP A 155 -13.96 12.77 9.66
CA ASP A 155 -14.06 13.80 10.70
C ASP A 155 -15.32 13.55 11.54
N LYS A 156 -15.10 12.93 12.71
CA LYS A 156 -16.04 12.74 13.82
C LYS A 156 -17.23 11.81 13.58
N GLY A 157 -17.02 10.52 13.84
CA GLY A 157 -17.99 9.69 14.57
C GLY A 157 -19.34 9.40 13.92
N GLN A 158 -19.50 9.59 12.62
CA GLN A 158 -20.73 9.24 11.88
C GLN A 158 -20.42 8.51 10.57
N VAL A 159 -19.44 7.60 10.61
CA VAL A 159 -19.43 6.52 9.63
C VAL A 159 -20.42 5.50 10.14
N ASP A 160 -21.58 5.40 9.49
CA ASP A 160 -22.37 4.19 9.63
C ASP A 160 -21.60 3.08 8.90
N PHE A 161 -20.80 2.35 9.67
CA PHE A 161 -20.03 1.24 9.13
C PHE A 161 -20.94 0.19 8.50
N SER A 162 -22.24 0.15 8.83
CA SER A 162 -23.19 -0.75 8.16
C SER A 162 -23.44 -0.41 6.69
N GLU A 163 -23.25 0.85 6.26
CA GLU A 163 -23.34 1.24 4.84
C GLU A 163 -22.02 1.03 4.07
N LEU A 164 -20.89 0.90 4.78
CA LEU A 164 -19.56 0.63 4.21
C LEU A 164 -19.15 -0.83 4.26
N ILE A 165 -19.79 -1.64 5.12
CA ILE A 165 -19.75 -3.10 5.01
C ILE A 165 -20.53 -3.40 3.73
N PRO A 166 -19.87 -3.85 2.64
CA PRO A 166 -20.62 -4.28 1.47
C PRO A 166 -21.60 -5.40 1.91
N ASP A 167 -22.58 -5.77 1.10
CA ASP A 167 -23.41 -7.01 1.26
C ASP A 167 -22.57 -8.32 1.26
N PHE A 168 -21.28 -8.25 1.60
CA PHE A 168 -20.30 -9.29 1.79
C PHE A 168 -20.68 -10.35 2.83
N MET A 169 -21.61 -10.03 3.74
CA MET A 169 -22.08 -10.94 4.79
C MET A 169 -23.53 -11.39 4.58
N ASP A 170 -24.01 -11.53 3.34
CA ASP A 170 -25.22 -12.30 3.08
C ASP A 170 -25.12 -13.66 3.81
N GLU A 171 -26.09 -13.94 4.68
CA GLU A 171 -25.99 -15.01 5.67
C GLU A 171 -25.84 -16.40 5.04
N ASP A 172 -26.21 -16.54 3.76
CA ASP A 172 -26.36 -17.79 3.02
C ASP A 172 -25.67 -17.77 1.64
N ASP A 173 -24.46 -17.21 1.52
CA ASP A 173 -23.65 -17.44 0.31
C ASP A 173 -23.14 -18.90 0.30
N GLU A 174 -23.98 -19.81 -0.22
CA GLU A 174 -23.66 -21.24 -0.39
C GLU A 174 -22.36 -21.45 -1.18
N SER A 175 -21.98 -20.49 -2.04
CA SER A 175 -20.80 -20.62 -2.88
C SER A 175 -19.49 -20.67 -2.08
N ILE A 176 -19.45 -20.05 -0.89
CA ILE A 176 -18.27 -20.03 -0.01
C ILE A 176 -18.36 -21.00 1.17
N ARG A 177 -19.50 -21.67 1.38
CA ARG A 177 -19.76 -22.51 2.57
C ARG A 177 -18.72 -23.62 2.74
N HIS A 178 -18.32 -24.25 1.64
CA HIS A 178 -17.30 -25.30 1.66
C HIS A 178 -15.96 -24.79 2.21
N ASP A 179 -15.55 -23.59 1.78
CA ASP A 179 -14.29 -22.97 2.17
C ASP A 179 -14.35 -22.42 3.60
N VAL A 180 -15.50 -21.92 4.03
CA VAL A 180 -15.77 -21.56 5.44
C VAL A 180 -15.57 -22.75 6.35
N GLU A 181 -16.18 -23.90 6.07
CA GLU A 181 -16.01 -25.11 6.88
C GLU A 181 -14.57 -25.63 6.87
N LYS A 182 -13.90 -25.57 5.71
CA LYS A 182 -12.49 -25.91 5.57
C LYS A 182 -11.61 -25.02 6.44
N PHE A 183 -11.83 -23.70 6.44
CA PHE A 183 -11.10 -22.75 7.26
C PHE A 183 -11.38 -22.94 8.76
N LYS A 184 -12.64 -23.18 9.18
CA LYS A 184 -12.99 -23.53 10.56
C LYS A 184 -12.26 -24.79 11.02
N ALA A 185 -12.16 -25.80 10.17
CA ALA A 185 -11.41 -27.03 10.46
C ALA A 185 -9.91 -26.76 10.63
N LEU A 186 -9.31 -25.86 9.83
CA LEU A 186 -7.91 -25.45 9.99
C LEU A 186 -7.66 -24.70 11.30
N ILE A 187 -8.57 -23.82 11.72
CA ILE A 187 -8.45 -23.13 13.02
C ILE A 187 -8.54 -24.13 14.18
N LYS A 188 -9.50 -25.06 14.12
CA LYS A 188 -9.74 -26.08 15.16
C LYS A 188 -8.69 -27.18 15.16
N LYS A 189 -7.88 -27.30 14.11
CA LYS A 189 -6.84 -28.31 13.99
C LYS A 189 -5.82 -28.13 15.12
N PRO A 190 -5.58 -29.15 15.96
CA PRO A 190 -4.55 -29.08 16.99
C PRO A 190 -3.21 -28.89 16.28
N ARG A 191 -2.58 -27.74 16.56
CA ARG A 191 -1.22 -27.44 16.08
C ARG A 191 -0.22 -28.25 16.92
N CYS A 192 0.94 -28.53 16.35
CA CYS A 192 1.96 -29.43 16.91
C CYS A 192 2.15 -29.31 18.43
N GLU A 193 2.52 -30.41 19.10
CA GLU A 193 2.69 -30.47 20.57
C GLU A 193 3.74 -29.48 21.15
N ASN A 194 4.52 -28.79 20.31
CA ASN A 194 5.60 -27.90 20.73
C ASN A 194 5.41 -26.42 20.32
N ILE A 195 4.16 -25.99 20.09
CA ILE A 195 3.83 -24.58 19.85
C ILE A 195 4.12 -23.75 21.12
N ILE A 196 4.79 -22.61 20.94
CA ILE A 196 4.96 -21.62 22.01
C ILE A 196 3.72 -20.74 22.04
N VAL A 197 2.93 -20.84 23.10
CA VAL A 197 1.70 -20.05 23.28
C VAL A 197 2.08 -18.57 23.42
N GLY A 198 1.39 -17.70 22.68
CA GLY A 198 1.57 -16.25 22.77
C GLY A 198 2.85 -15.69 22.15
N ILE A 199 3.68 -16.50 21.47
CA ILE A 199 4.91 -16.03 20.81
C ILE A 199 4.68 -14.87 19.83
N HIS A 200 3.52 -14.82 19.19
CA HIS A 200 3.17 -13.78 18.22
C HIS A 200 2.76 -12.44 18.85
N ASN A 201 2.48 -12.39 20.15
CA ASN A 201 1.99 -11.15 20.80
C ASN A 201 3.08 -10.07 20.87
N TYR A 202 4.33 -10.49 21.07
CA TYR A 202 5.48 -9.59 21.30
C TYR A 202 6.65 -9.89 20.34
N CYS A 203 6.35 -10.37 19.14
CA CYS A 203 7.33 -10.51 18.05
C CYS A 203 7.40 -9.25 17.18
N ASP A 204 8.41 -9.18 16.32
CA ASP A 204 8.63 -8.10 15.37
C ASP A 204 7.92 -8.33 14.00
N GLY A 205 7.31 -9.49 13.80
CA GLY A 205 6.61 -9.85 12.55
C GLY A 205 7.51 -10.20 11.36
N ARG A 206 8.85 -10.21 11.52
CA ARG A 206 9.79 -10.55 10.43
C ARG A 206 9.91 -12.07 10.28
N CYS A 207 8.83 -12.74 9.90
CA CYS A 207 8.72 -14.20 9.85
C CYS A 207 9.85 -14.88 9.04
N ALA A 208 10.29 -14.27 7.95
CA ALA A 208 11.39 -14.79 7.11
C ALA A 208 12.74 -14.90 7.87
N LYS A 209 12.93 -14.10 8.92
CA LYS A 209 14.14 -14.07 9.77
C LYS A 209 13.92 -14.81 11.11
N CYS A 210 12.73 -15.38 11.35
CA CYS A 210 12.37 -15.95 12.65
C CYS A 210 12.81 -17.42 12.80
N SER A 211 13.58 -17.72 13.85
CA SER A 211 14.02 -19.08 14.18
C SER A 211 12.93 -19.98 14.78
N PHE A 212 11.76 -19.42 15.09
CA PHE A 212 10.67 -20.11 15.78
C PHE A 212 9.45 -20.37 14.90
N THR A 213 9.57 -20.24 13.58
CA THR A 213 8.47 -20.49 12.62
C THR A 213 7.83 -21.87 12.79
N SER A 214 8.63 -22.91 13.07
CA SER A 214 8.16 -24.28 13.35
C SER A 214 7.37 -24.43 14.66
N ARG A 215 7.45 -23.45 15.56
CA ARG A 215 6.79 -23.42 16.87
C ARG A 215 5.80 -22.26 16.99
N CYS A 216 5.51 -21.55 15.90
CA CYS A 216 4.60 -20.42 15.86
C CYS A 216 3.27 -20.82 15.22
N SER A 217 2.19 -20.75 16.00
CA SER A 217 0.85 -21.08 15.53
C SER A 217 0.39 -20.17 14.39
N THR A 218 0.69 -18.87 14.47
CA THR A 218 0.36 -17.87 13.46
C THR A 218 1.07 -18.15 12.14
N TYR A 219 2.36 -18.50 12.19
CA TYR A 219 3.11 -18.85 10.98
C TYR A 219 2.55 -20.12 10.32
N SER A 220 2.29 -21.15 11.13
CA SER A 220 1.68 -22.40 10.63
C SER A 220 0.32 -22.15 9.99
N LEU A 221 -0.52 -21.30 10.59
CA LEU A 221 -1.83 -20.96 10.03
C LEU A 221 -1.68 -20.20 8.72
N ASN A 222 -0.81 -19.18 8.66
CA ASN A 222 -0.58 -18.41 7.44
C ASN A 222 -0.05 -19.28 6.30
N ALA A 223 0.85 -20.22 6.57
CA ALA A 223 1.33 -21.16 5.56
C ALA A 223 0.21 -22.09 5.04
N GLU A 224 -0.67 -22.55 5.92
CA GLU A 224 -1.86 -23.32 5.51
C GLU A 224 -2.84 -22.45 4.69
N LEU A 225 -2.92 -21.15 4.97
CA LEU A 225 -3.75 -20.20 4.22
C LEU A 225 -3.22 -19.88 2.82
N GLU A 226 -1.91 -19.70 2.66
CA GLU A 226 -1.30 -19.51 1.33
C GLU A 226 -1.55 -20.72 0.43
N ASN A 227 -1.47 -21.94 0.96
CA ASN A 227 -1.81 -23.16 0.21
C ASN A 227 -3.28 -23.23 -0.25
N LEU A 228 -4.19 -22.52 0.44
CA LEU A 228 -5.59 -22.40 -0.01
C LEU A 228 -5.72 -21.38 -1.17
N LYS A 229 -4.90 -20.33 -1.20
CA LYS A 229 -4.93 -19.32 -2.27
C LYS A 229 -4.54 -19.91 -3.62
N GLU A 230 -3.54 -20.79 -3.67
CA GLU A 230 -3.10 -21.43 -4.92
C GLU A 230 -4.20 -22.27 -5.61
N SER A 231 -5.20 -22.74 -4.86
CA SER A 231 -6.34 -23.49 -5.41
C SER A 231 -7.43 -22.62 -6.05
N HIS A 232 -7.48 -21.32 -5.79
CA HIS A 232 -8.49 -20.40 -6.32
C HIS A 232 -7.83 -19.30 -7.16
N LYS A 233 -7.89 -19.46 -8.48
CA LYS A 233 -7.49 -18.42 -9.46
C LYS A 233 -8.42 -17.19 -9.49
N GLU A 234 -9.45 -17.15 -8.64
CA GLU A 234 -10.45 -16.07 -8.62
C GLU A 234 -10.37 -15.26 -7.31
N LYS A 235 -10.03 -13.98 -7.47
CA LYS A 235 -10.23 -12.79 -6.61
C LYS A 235 -10.06 -12.94 -5.08
N ASN A 236 -9.05 -12.24 -4.56
CA ASN A 236 -8.79 -11.97 -3.12
C ASN A 236 -10.03 -11.59 -2.28
N GLU A 237 -11.06 -11.03 -2.89
CA GLU A 237 -12.34 -10.66 -2.26
C GLU A 237 -13.08 -11.85 -1.62
N ASN A 238 -13.12 -13.01 -2.29
CA ASN A 238 -13.82 -14.19 -1.76
C ASN A 238 -13.10 -14.80 -0.55
N GLN A 239 -11.78 -14.66 -0.46
CA GLN A 239 -11.00 -15.15 0.67
C GLN A 239 -11.29 -14.36 1.95
N LEU A 240 -11.41 -13.04 1.84
CA LEU A 240 -11.78 -12.20 2.98
C LEU A 240 -13.18 -12.58 3.49
N LYS A 241 -14.16 -12.79 2.59
CA LYS A 241 -15.50 -13.30 2.97
C LYS A 241 -15.41 -14.57 3.79
N VAL A 242 -14.64 -15.56 3.31
CA VAL A 242 -14.46 -16.85 3.98
C VAL A 242 -13.87 -16.66 5.38
N ILE A 243 -12.81 -15.85 5.53
CA ILE A 243 -12.15 -15.60 6.81
C ILE A 243 -13.11 -14.92 7.78
N PHE A 244 -13.77 -13.84 7.37
CA PHE A 244 -14.68 -13.09 8.24
C PHE A 244 -15.90 -13.92 8.65
N LYS A 245 -16.55 -14.61 7.70
CA LYS A 245 -17.71 -15.48 7.98
C LYS A 245 -17.33 -16.61 8.94
N ALA A 246 -16.24 -17.31 8.66
CA ALA A 246 -15.77 -18.39 9.54
C ALA A 246 -15.41 -17.89 10.94
N THR A 247 -14.79 -16.71 11.04
CA THR A 247 -14.43 -16.12 12.34
C THR A 247 -15.68 -15.71 13.12
N SER A 248 -16.68 -15.09 12.48
CA SER A 248 -17.96 -14.77 13.11
C SER A 248 -18.65 -16.01 13.68
N GLU A 249 -18.79 -17.06 12.86
CA GLU A 249 -19.42 -18.31 13.30
C GLU A 249 -18.67 -18.96 14.47
N LEU A 250 -17.33 -18.91 14.49
CA LEU A 250 -16.55 -19.43 15.61
C LEU A 250 -16.73 -18.61 16.90
N ILE A 251 -16.86 -17.28 16.78
CA ILE A 251 -17.16 -16.39 17.90
C ILE A 251 -18.56 -16.70 18.44
N GLU A 252 -19.58 -16.77 17.57
CA GLU A 252 -20.95 -17.13 17.94
C GLU A 252 -21.03 -18.51 18.62
N GLU A 253 -20.34 -19.51 18.07
CA GLU A 253 -20.23 -20.85 18.66
C GLU A 253 -19.64 -20.80 20.07
N GLU A 254 -18.64 -19.95 20.32
CA GLU A 254 -17.97 -19.84 21.62
C GLU A 254 -18.79 -19.02 22.63
N LEU A 255 -19.38 -17.91 22.21
CA LEU A 255 -20.30 -17.11 23.03
C LEU A 255 -21.51 -17.95 23.46
N SER A 256 -22.07 -18.74 22.55
CA SER A 256 -23.16 -19.66 22.83
C SER A 256 -22.80 -20.71 23.88
N LYS A 257 -21.56 -21.24 23.86
CA LYS A 257 -21.08 -22.17 24.91
C LYS A 257 -20.98 -21.51 26.28
N GLN A 258 -20.66 -20.22 26.30
CA GLN A 258 -20.59 -19.42 27.53
C GLN A 258 -21.95 -18.87 27.96
N GLY A 259 -23.01 -19.15 27.20
CA GLY A 259 -24.37 -18.70 27.49
C GLY A 259 -24.59 -17.20 27.23
N MET A 260 -23.76 -16.59 26.38
CA MET A 260 -23.86 -15.19 25.97
C MET A 260 -24.40 -15.08 24.55
N ASP A 261 -25.31 -14.13 24.32
CA ASP A 261 -25.81 -13.78 23.00
C ASP A 261 -24.88 -12.75 22.33
N ILE A 262 -24.57 -12.92 21.04
CA ILE A 262 -23.65 -12.03 20.34
C ILE A 262 -24.21 -10.61 20.20
N THR A 263 -25.52 -10.46 20.05
CA THR A 263 -26.19 -9.16 19.94
C THR A 263 -26.11 -8.41 21.26
N GLU A 264 -26.31 -9.13 22.37
CA GLU A 264 -26.17 -8.56 23.72
C GLU A 264 -24.72 -8.13 24.00
N ALA A 265 -23.74 -8.95 23.60
CA ALA A 265 -22.32 -8.62 23.73
C ALA A 265 -21.92 -7.39 22.88
N MET A 266 -22.38 -7.33 21.63
CA MET A 266 -22.13 -6.18 20.74
C MET A 266 -22.76 -4.90 21.28
N ALA A 267 -24.02 -4.97 21.75
CA ALA A 267 -24.71 -3.81 22.33
C ALA A 267 -24.02 -3.28 23.61
N ALA A 268 -23.47 -4.17 24.43
CA ALA A 268 -22.67 -3.77 25.59
C ALA A 268 -21.39 -3.02 25.17
N MET A 269 -20.67 -3.53 24.16
CA MET A 269 -19.45 -2.90 23.63
C MET A 269 -19.73 -1.53 22.97
N GLU A 270 -20.85 -1.37 22.25
CA GLU A 270 -21.25 -0.08 21.69
C GLU A 270 -21.64 0.95 22.74
N SER A 271 -22.10 0.53 23.92
CA SER A 271 -22.42 1.46 25.02
C SER A 271 -21.17 1.99 25.72
N GLU A 272 -20.02 1.35 25.53
CA GLU A 272 -18.71 1.72 26.09
C GLU A 272 -17.81 2.43 25.08
N GLN A 273 -18.37 3.13 24.07
CA GLN A 273 -17.58 3.90 23.10
C GLN A 273 -16.57 4.80 23.84
N PRO A 274 -15.25 4.49 23.78
CA PRO A 274 -14.28 5.28 24.50
C PRO A 274 -14.26 6.66 23.86
N GLU A 275 -14.55 7.70 24.64
CA GLU A 275 -14.39 9.07 24.15
C GLU A 275 -12.98 9.22 23.56
N PRO A 276 -12.82 9.94 22.43
CA PRO A 276 -11.52 10.09 21.79
C PRO A 276 -10.53 10.73 22.77
N LYS A 277 -9.74 9.89 23.44
CA LYS A 277 -8.71 10.30 24.38
C LYS A 277 -7.59 10.99 23.62
N GLU A 278 -7.17 12.14 24.11
CA GLU A 278 -6.04 12.84 23.52
C GLU A 278 -4.78 11.97 23.58
N LYS A 279 -4.13 11.76 22.42
CA LYS A 279 -2.90 10.95 22.35
C LYS A 279 -1.84 11.46 23.32
N HIS A 280 -1.20 10.54 24.01
CA HIS A 280 -0.08 10.79 24.89
C HIS A 280 1.10 11.40 24.11
N THR A 281 1.95 12.16 24.80
CA THR A 281 3.06 12.89 24.16
C THR A 281 4.05 11.93 23.49
N ILE A 282 4.32 10.77 24.10
CA ILE A 282 5.20 9.74 23.54
C ILE A 282 4.64 9.18 22.23
N GLU A 283 3.32 9.00 22.11
CA GLU A 283 2.67 8.53 20.88
C GLU A 283 2.84 9.56 19.75
N LYS A 284 2.57 10.84 20.03
CA LYS A 284 2.76 11.93 19.08
C LYS A 284 4.22 12.02 18.61
N GLN A 285 5.18 11.79 19.51
CA GLN A 285 6.60 11.75 19.14
C GLN A 285 6.94 10.55 18.24
N ALA A 286 6.36 9.38 18.50
CA ALA A 286 6.59 8.17 17.71
C ALA A 286 6.03 8.33 16.29
N GLU A 287 4.85 8.93 16.15
CA GLU A 287 4.26 9.28 14.85
C GLU A 287 5.13 10.30 14.11
N SER A 288 5.63 11.33 14.81
CA SER A 288 6.54 12.30 14.23
C SER A 288 7.85 11.65 13.74
N TYR A 289 8.38 10.65 14.46
CA TYR A 289 9.53 9.88 13.99
C TYR A 289 9.21 9.13 12.69
N ALA A 290 8.08 8.42 12.64
CA ALA A 290 7.65 7.67 11.46
C ALA A 290 7.54 8.58 10.21
N GLU A 291 6.92 9.74 10.35
CA GLU A 291 6.80 10.72 9.27
C GLU A 291 8.14 11.28 8.80
N LYS A 292 9.09 11.48 9.73
CA LYS A 292 10.43 11.98 9.40
C LYS A 292 11.25 10.91 8.69
N VAL A 293 11.14 9.65 9.10
CA VAL A 293 11.78 8.52 8.43
C VAL A 293 11.25 8.38 7.01
N LYS A 294 9.92 8.36 6.84
CA LYS A 294 9.29 8.28 5.51
C LYS A 294 9.83 9.36 4.57
N ARG A 295 9.77 10.62 4.98
CA ARG A 295 10.29 11.75 4.18
C ARG A 295 11.78 11.62 3.88
N TRP A 296 12.56 11.13 4.84
CA TRP A 296 13.99 10.92 4.64
C TRP A 296 14.26 9.82 3.62
N LEU A 297 13.57 8.68 3.70
CA LEU A 297 13.71 7.58 2.75
C LEU A 297 13.34 8.04 1.33
N GLU A 298 12.19 8.71 1.17
CA GLU A 298 11.73 9.27 -0.12
C GLU A 298 12.75 10.25 -0.71
N SER A 299 13.30 11.15 0.12
CA SER A 299 14.25 12.16 -0.35
C SER A 299 15.64 11.61 -0.71
N ASN A 300 15.98 10.41 -0.26
CA ASN A 300 17.31 9.82 -0.43
C ASN A 300 17.31 8.52 -1.26
N GLN A 301 16.15 8.08 -1.76
CA GLN A 301 15.97 6.78 -2.42
C GLN A 301 17.02 6.48 -3.50
N MET A 302 17.17 7.35 -4.50
CA MET A 302 18.12 7.14 -5.61
C MET A 302 19.57 7.01 -5.13
N GLU A 303 19.98 7.78 -4.13
CA GLU A 303 21.34 7.72 -3.59
C GLU A 303 21.57 6.41 -2.81
N LEU A 304 20.57 5.98 -2.03
CA LEU A 304 20.62 4.72 -1.29
C LEU A 304 20.70 3.52 -2.24
N GLU A 305 19.88 3.49 -3.30
CA GLU A 305 19.91 2.44 -4.33
C GLU A 305 21.30 2.35 -4.99
N SER A 306 21.86 3.50 -5.42
CA SER A 306 23.20 3.56 -6.00
C SER A 306 24.26 3.02 -5.04
N ARG A 307 24.16 3.33 -3.74
CA ARG A 307 25.10 2.85 -2.71
C ARG A 307 24.97 1.36 -2.43
N ILE A 308 23.74 0.84 -2.40
CA ILE A 308 23.49 -0.61 -2.24
C ILE A 308 24.15 -1.39 -3.38
N ILE A 309 24.01 -0.92 -4.63
CA ILE A 309 24.62 -1.54 -5.81
C ILE A 309 26.15 -1.43 -5.76
N ALA A 310 26.67 -0.26 -5.40
CA ALA A 310 28.11 0.00 -5.41
C ALA A 310 28.88 -0.72 -4.28
N ALA A 311 28.23 -1.02 -3.16
CA ALA A 311 28.88 -1.59 -1.98
C ALA A 311 27.93 -2.53 -1.19
N PRO A 312 27.53 -3.69 -1.77
CA PRO A 312 26.58 -4.61 -1.15
C PRO A 312 27.09 -5.19 0.18
N ASP A 313 28.42 -5.34 0.32
CA ASP A 313 29.05 -5.91 1.51
C ASP A 313 28.94 -5.02 2.76
N LEU A 314 28.51 -3.76 2.63
CA LEU A 314 28.36 -2.82 3.75
C LEU A 314 27.06 -3.00 4.54
N GLY A 315 26.16 -3.88 4.10
CA GLY A 315 24.95 -4.24 4.86
C GLY A 315 23.84 -3.18 4.90
N ILE A 316 24.02 -2.02 4.24
CA ILE A 316 23.06 -0.91 4.22
C ILE A 316 21.65 -1.34 3.83
N HIS A 317 21.53 -2.30 2.90
CA HIS A 317 20.21 -2.78 2.48
C HIS A 317 19.40 -3.34 3.66
N ASN A 318 20.02 -4.12 4.54
CA ASN A 318 19.35 -4.66 5.72
C ASN A 318 19.05 -3.57 6.77
N ASP A 319 19.87 -2.52 6.86
CA ASP A 319 19.60 -1.38 7.74
C ASP A 319 18.39 -0.58 7.26
N ILE A 320 18.31 -0.31 5.96
CA ILE A 320 17.15 0.36 5.35
C ILE A 320 15.90 -0.50 5.50
N GLU A 321 15.99 -1.81 5.27
CA GLU A 321 14.88 -2.74 5.48
C GLU A 321 14.41 -2.69 6.94
N THR A 322 15.33 -2.69 7.90
CA THR A 322 15.03 -2.59 9.33
C THR A 322 14.33 -1.28 9.68
N ILE A 323 14.84 -0.15 9.21
CA ILE A 323 14.23 1.17 9.42
C ILE A 323 12.84 1.24 8.79
N THR A 324 12.71 0.77 7.55
CA THR A 324 11.45 0.79 6.79
C THR A 324 10.40 -0.08 7.47
N TRP A 325 10.79 -1.26 7.94
CA TRP A 325 9.92 -2.16 8.69
C TRP A 325 9.43 -1.53 9.99
N PHE A 326 10.34 -0.92 10.75
CA PHE A 326 10.02 -0.42 12.08
C PHE A 326 9.40 0.98 12.13
N GLN A 327 9.41 1.75 11.03
CA GLN A 327 8.91 3.12 11.02
C GLN A 327 7.43 3.22 11.47
N LEU A 328 6.56 2.29 11.04
CA LEU A 328 5.16 2.24 11.45
C LEU A 328 4.91 1.26 12.61
N PHE A 329 5.80 0.28 12.79
CA PHE A 329 5.72 -0.66 13.90
C PHE A 329 5.91 0.01 15.27
N ILE A 330 6.93 0.88 15.40
CA ILE A 330 7.23 1.58 16.65
C ILE A 330 6.01 2.38 17.16
N PRO A 331 5.39 3.29 16.38
CA PRO A 331 4.22 4.03 16.86
C PRO A 331 3.04 3.11 17.19
N ALA A 332 2.79 2.06 16.40
CA ALA A 332 1.72 1.11 16.68
C ALA A 332 1.91 0.37 18.02
N LYS A 333 3.14 -0.06 18.33
CA LYS A 333 3.45 -0.74 19.60
C LYS A 333 3.46 0.21 20.79
N ILE A 334 3.92 1.45 20.61
CA ILE A 334 3.85 2.49 21.64
C ILE A 334 2.41 2.85 21.97
N ASN A 335 1.55 3.03 20.96
CA ASN A 335 0.13 3.28 21.16
C ASN A 335 -0.53 2.15 21.95
N ARG A 336 -0.30 0.88 21.56
CA ARG A 336 -0.80 -0.27 22.31
C ARG A 336 -0.31 -0.31 23.76
N ALA A 337 0.97 -0.01 23.98
CA ALA A 337 1.57 0.02 25.32
C ALA A 337 0.98 1.10 26.24
N ILE A 338 0.58 2.24 25.67
CA ILE A 338 0.04 3.37 26.43
C ILE A 338 -1.47 3.24 26.63
N LEU A 339 -2.19 2.73 25.61
CA LEU A 339 -3.62 2.53 25.68
C LEU A 339 -4.01 1.60 26.84
N GLY A 340 -3.24 0.52 27.06
CA GLY A 340 -3.48 -0.41 28.17
C GLY A 340 -3.32 0.20 29.56
N LEU A 341 -2.59 1.31 29.71
CA LEU A 341 -2.33 1.95 31.01
C LEU A 341 -3.12 3.24 31.24
N THR A 342 -3.86 3.72 30.24
CA THR A 342 -4.60 4.99 30.30
C THR A 342 -6.11 4.81 30.49
N ASN A 343 -6.57 3.58 30.67
CA ASN A 343 -7.96 3.27 31.01
C ASN A 343 -8.18 3.33 32.54
N ASP A 344 -9.39 3.69 32.98
CA ASP A 344 -9.67 3.89 34.40
C ASP A 344 -9.69 2.56 35.19
N ASP A 345 -9.92 1.44 34.50
CA ASP A 345 -10.00 0.08 35.06
C ASP A 345 -8.86 -0.82 34.57
N VAL A 346 -7.60 -0.37 34.71
CA VAL A 346 -6.41 -1.18 34.35
C VAL A 346 -6.36 -2.44 35.20
N ASN A 347 -6.29 -3.61 34.54
CA ASN A 347 -6.10 -4.89 35.20
C ASN A 347 -4.69 -5.48 34.96
N ASP A 348 -4.38 -6.62 35.62
CA ASP A 348 -3.08 -7.28 35.49
C ASP A 348 -2.74 -7.71 34.05
N MET A 349 -3.75 -8.06 33.24
CA MET A 349 -3.56 -8.41 31.83
C MET A 349 -3.20 -7.18 30.99
N ASP A 350 -3.79 -6.02 31.28
CA ASP A 350 -3.47 -4.77 30.61
C ASP A 350 -2.03 -4.34 30.93
N HIS A 351 -1.60 -4.49 32.19
CA HIS A 351 -0.19 -4.27 32.58
C HIS A 351 0.74 -5.22 31.82
N TYR A 352 0.41 -6.51 31.77
CA TYR A 352 1.19 -7.51 31.07
C TYR A 352 1.35 -7.17 29.57
N ASP A 353 0.24 -6.84 28.89
CA ASP A 353 0.26 -6.50 27.47
C ASP A 353 0.98 -5.19 27.19
N SER A 354 0.84 -4.21 28.08
CA SER A 354 1.52 -2.92 27.99
C SER A 354 3.03 -3.08 28.12
N HIS A 355 3.50 -3.88 29.09
CA HIS A 355 4.91 -4.15 29.29
C HIS A 355 5.52 -4.90 28.10
N GLY A 356 4.83 -5.93 27.58
CA GLY A 356 5.29 -6.66 26.41
C GLY A 356 5.33 -5.81 25.13
N SER A 357 4.34 -4.95 24.93
CA SER A 357 4.28 -4.01 23.81
C SER A 357 5.39 -2.96 23.89
N ALA A 358 5.66 -2.44 25.10
CA ALA A 358 6.78 -1.53 25.33
C ALA A 358 8.13 -2.20 25.11
N LYS A 359 8.32 -3.44 25.59
CA LYS A 359 9.55 -4.23 25.39
C LYS A 359 9.90 -4.35 23.91
N ILE A 360 8.94 -4.77 23.08
CA ILE A 360 9.20 -4.97 21.65
C ILE A 360 9.41 -3.65 20.91
N ALA A 361 8.72 -2.56 21.31
CA ALA A 361 8.98 -1.23 20.79
C ALA A 361 10.40 -0.75 21.10
N LEU A 362 10.89 -0.99 22.32
CA LEU A 362 12.25 -0.63 22.74
C LEU A 362 13.32 -1.42 21.97
N ILE A 363 13.10 -2.71 21.72
CA ILE A 363 13.98 -3.53 20.87
C ILE A 363 14.03 -2.96 19.45
N ALA A 364 12.86 -2.65 18.86
CA ALA A 364 12.79 -2.04 17.53
C ALA A 364 13.52 -0.68 17.47
N ILE A 365 13.38 0.15 18.52
CA ILE A 365 14.11 1.42 18.63
C ILE A 365 15.63 1.19 18.66
N ASP A 366 16.11 0.23 19.45
CA ASP A 366 17.54 -0.07 19.52
C ASP A 366 18.09 -0.59 18.17
N GLU A 367 17.33 -1.44 17.47
CA GLU A 367 17.69 -1.87 16.11
C GLU A 367 17.73 -0.70 15.12
N CYS A 368 16.74 0.21 15.15
CA CYS A 368 16.77 1.41 14.34
C CYS A 368 17.96 2.31 14.66
N ILE A 369 18.34 2.47 15.94
CA ILE A 369 19.52 3.25 16.33
C ILE A 369 20.79 2.65 15.72
N HIS A 370 20.96 1.32 15.79
CA HIS A 370 22.11 0.66 15.16
C HIS A 370 22.11 0.80 13.64
N ALA A 371 20.95 0.65 12.99
CA ALA A 371 20.80 0.82 11.55
C ALA A 371 21.17 2.24 11.11
N TRP A 372 20.69 3.26 11.81
CA TRP A 372 21.03 4.66 11.53
C TRP A 372 22.51 4.97 11.78
N ASP A 373 23.13 4.39 12.83
CA ASP A 373 24.57 4.52 13.07
C ASP A 373 25.40 3.93 11.92
N ASN A 374 24.99 2.77 11.37
CA ASN A 374 25.69 2.21 10.22
C ASN A 374 25.49 3.06 8.95
N ILE A 375 24.27 3.53 8.69
CA ILE A 375 23.98 4.45 7.57
C ILE A 375 24.85 5.70 7.67
N LEU A 376 25.01 6.27 8.87
CA LEU A 376 25.86 7.45 9.09
C LEU A 376 27.33 7.18 8.74
N ARG A 377 27.85 5.99 9.09
CA ARG A 377 29.24 5.59 8.77
C ARG A 377 29.47 5.47 7.28
N VAL A 378 28.49 4.93 6.54
CA VAL A 378 28.63 4.71 5.11
C VAL A 378 28.29 5.94 4.27
N ILE A 379 27.39 6.79 4.77
CA ILE A 379 26.97 8.03 4.09
C ILE A 379 27.13 9.24 5.04
N PRO A 380 28.38 9.65 5.37
CA PRO A 380 28.63 10.76 6.27
C PRO A 380 28.04 12.09 5.77
N GLN A 381 27.78 12.22 4.48
CA GLN A 381 27.19 13.43 3.88
C GLN A 381 25.77 13.72 4.40
N LYS A 382 25.09 12.74 5.02
CA LYS A 382 23.74 12.88 5.59
C LYS A 382 23.74 13.10 7.10
N GLU A 383 24.90 13.38 7.69
CA GLU A 383 25.11 13.49 9.14
C GLU A 383 24.03 14.28 9.88
N ASP A 384 23.79 15.54 9.51
CA ASP A 384 22.80 16.38 10.20
C ASP A 384 21.40 15.77 10.18
N SER A 385 20.98 15.19 9.05
CA SER A 385 19.66 14.60 8.90
C SER A 385 19.51 13.30 9.71
N VAL A 386 20.55 12.47 9.74
CA VAL A 386 20.55 11.20 10.48
C VAL A 386 20.67 11.44 11.99
N LEU A 387 21.50 12.39 12.42
CA LEU A 387 21.62 12.77 13.83
C LEU A 387 20.29 13.29 14.40
N ASN A 388 19.49 13.99 13.59
CA ASN A 388 18.15 14.40 13.99
C ASN A 388 17.20 13.22 14.26
N LEU A 389 17.28 12.16 13.45
CA LEU A 389 16.50 10.92 13.62
C LEU A 389 16.99 10.12 14.83
N LEU A 390 18.30 9.98 15.00
CA LEU A 390 18.93 9.33 16.16
C LEU A 390 18.57 10.00 17.48
N ARG A 391 18.53 11.35 17.49
CA ARG A 391 18.08 12.11 18.66
C ARG A 391 16.61 11.81 18.99
N HIS A 392 15.74 11.77 17.98
CA HIS A 392 14.33 11.42 18.16
C HIS A 392 14.16 10.02 18.77
N LEU A 393 14.85 9.01 18.23
CA LEU A 393 14.82 7.65 18.77
C LEU A 393 15.36 7.57 20.20
N SER A 394 16.46 8.28 20.49
CA SER A 394 17.06 8.30 21.83
C SER A 394 16.12 8.93 22.87
N GLN A 395 15.40 9.99 22.48
CA GLN A 395 14.38 10.62 23.30
C GLN A 395 13.19 9.67 23.53
N LEU A 396 12.64 9.10 22.46
CA LEU A 396 11.54 8.12 22.53
C LEU A 396 11.88 6.93 23.44
N ARG A 397 13.08 6.38 23.30
CA ARG A 397 13.57 5.29 24.16
C ARG A 397 13.55 5.70 25.64
N SER A 398 14.15 6.84 25.96
CA SER A 398 14.29 7.31 27.34
C SER A 398 12.94 7.64 27.97
N GLU A 399 12.04 8.26 27.20
CA GLU A 399 10.69 8.59 27.67
C GLU A 399 9.83 7.34 27.87
N LEU A 400 9.90 6.36 26.96
CA LEU A 400 9.18 5.10 27.10
C LEU A 400 9.71 4.25 28.26
N GLU A 401 11.03 4.20 28.47
CA GLU A 401 11.63 3.54 29.64
C GLU A 401 11.25 4.24 30.96
N ALA A 402 11.10 5.57 30.95
CA ALA A 402 10.61 6.29 32.12
C ALA A 402 9.11 6.06 32.37
N PHE A 403 8.32 5.92 31.31
CA PHE A 403 6.87 5.70 31.39
C PHE A 403 6.53 4.26 31.83
N ILE A 404 7.28 3.26 31.35
CA ILE A 404 7.10 1.84 31.69
C ILE A 404 8.45 1.24 32.13
N PRO A 405 8.88 1.48 33.38
CA PRO A 405 10.21 1.07 33.87
C PRO A 405 10.50 -0.43 33.77
N GLU A 406 9.49 -1.26 33.95
CA GLU A 406 9.61 -2.73 33.92
C GLU A 406 9.54 -3.30 32.49
N ALA A 407 9.36 -2.47 31.46
CA ALA A 407 9.25 -2.93 30.08
C ALA A 407 10.45 -3.79 29.68
N ARG A 408 11.68 -3.36 30.01
CA ARG A 408 12.91 -4.11 29.68
C ARG A 408 13.01 -5.46 30.39
N ASN A 409 12.35 -5.63 31.53
CA ASN A 409 12.37 -6.87 32.32
C ASN A 409 11.30 -7.88 31.87
N PHE A 410 10.36 -7.45 31.02
CA PHE A 410 9.36 -8.35 30.44
C PHE A 410 10.01 -9.49 29.65
N ILE A 411 9.59 -10.73 29.94
CA ILE A 411 10.06 -11.95 29.26
C ILE A 411 9.11 -12.26 28.12
N ARG A 412 9.56 -12.07 26.87
CA ARG A 412 8.75 -12.41 25.70
C ARG A 412 8.67 -13.93 25.53
N PRO A 413 7.46 -14.51 25.40
CA PRO A 413 7.28 -15.95 25.23
C PRO A 413 8.13 -16.51 24.10
N GLY A 414 9.00 -17.47 24.42
CA GLY A 414 9.91 -18.13 23.48
C GLY A 414 11.12 -17.32 22.99
N PHE A 415 11.19 -16.00 23.20
CA PHE A 415 12.32 -15.18 22.75
C PHE A 415 13.34 -14.86 23.85
N ASP A 416 12.87 -14.64 25.08
CA ASP A 416 13.70 -14.16 26.20
C ASP A 416 13.79 -15.18 27.38
N GLU A 417 13.34 -16.42 27.16
CA GLU A 417 13.26 -17.51 28.17
C GLU A 417 14.57 -18.30 28.38
#